data_AF-A0A6J7BND0-F1
#
_entry.id   AF-A0A6J7BND0-F1
#
_cell.length_a   1.000
_cell.length_b   1.000
_cell.length_c   1.000
_cell.angle_alpha   90.00
_cell.angle_beta   90.00
_cell.angle_gamma   90.00
#
_symmetry.space_group_name_H-M   'P 1'
#
loop_
_entity.id
_entity.type
_entity.pdbx_description
1 polymer ?
#
loop_
_entity_poly.entity_id
_entity_poly.type
_entity_poly.pdbx_seq_one_letter_code
_entity_poly.pdbx_strand_id
1 'polypeptide(L)'
;MPAKGQVPTPCGGGVNKSGTGDISYWISSNPPPYGVGLAREFQPGGRFVRTMHIGSTITTPDGKIDCRKIVCAITIRADHTREDDRTHDIYIPITFTSPKK
;
A
#
# COMPACT_ATOMS: atom_id res chain seq x y z
N MET A 1 2.43 -14.09 -0.24
CA MET A 1 1.31 -13.26 0.23
C MET A 1 1.11 -13.50 1.71
N PRO A 2 0.80 -12.47 2.52
CA PRO A 2 0.51 -12.68 3.94
C PRO A 2 -0.69 -13.61 4.10
N ALA A 3 -0.73 -14.38 5.18
CA ALA A 3 -1.92 -15.16 5.53
C ALA A 3 -3.11 -14.21 5.76
N LYS A 4 -4.33 -14.72 5.57
CA LYS A 4 -5.56 -13.93 5.79
C LYS A 4 -5.52 -13.26 7.17
N GLY A 5 -5.75 -11.95 7.21
CA GLY A 5 -5.75 -11.16 8.43
C GLY A 5 -4.36 -10.75 8.94
N GLN A 6 -3.28 -11.18 8.30
CA GLN A 6 -1.92 -10.75 8.65
C GLN A 6 -1.55 -9.45 7.95
N VAL A 7 -0.71 -8.65 8.59
CA VAL A 7 -0.20 -7.40 8.01
C VAL A 7 0.77 -7.74 6.87
N PRO A 8 0.63 -7.11 5.68
CA PRO A 8 1.62 -7.25 4.62
C PRO A 8 2.96 -6.67 5.09
N THR A 9 3.95 -7.53 5.24
CA THR A 9 5.32 -7.16 5.62
C THR A 9 6.34 -7.97 4.81
N PRO A 10 7.47 -7.37 4.39
CA PRO A 10 7.78 -5.93 4.50
C PRO A 10 7.02 -5.09 3.45
N CYS A 11 6.52 -3.93 3.89
CA CYS A 11 5.79 -3.01 3.02
C CYS A 11 6.73 -1.90 2.51
N GLY A 12 7.05 -1.92 1.22
CA GLY A 12 7.88 -0.87 0.62
C GLY A 12 7.26 0.52 0.71
N GLY A 13 5.92 0.59 0.70
CA GLY A 13 5.15 1.83 0.79
C GLY A 13 5.22 2.54 2.15
N GLY A 14 5.58 1.82 3.21
CA GLY A 14 5.65 2.34 4.58
C GLY A 14 4.37 3.03 5.06
N VAL A 15 4.52 3.84 6.12
CA VAL A 15 3.49 4.75 6.59
C VAL A 15 3.81 6.15 6.09
N ASN A 16 3.15 6.60 5.03
CA ASN A 16 3.39 7.89 4.38
C ASN A 16 2.82 9.08 5.19
N LYS A 17 3.30 9.27 6.43
CA LYS A 17 2.83 10.34 7.32
C LYS A 17 3.24 11.75 6.87
N SER A 18 4.25 11.86 6.01
CA SER A 18 4.72 13.14 5.45
C SER A 18 4.08 13.47 4.10
N GLY A 19 3.36 12.53 3.48
CA GLY A 19 2.84 12.69 2.12
C GLY A 19 3.91 12.79 1.03
N THR A 20 5.18 12.51 1.35
CA THR A 20 6.32 12.66 0.44
C THR A 20 6.62 11.41 -0.39
N GLY A 21 5.93 10.30 -0.13
CA GLY A 21 6.07 9.06 -0.90
C GLY A 21 4.92 8.82 -1.89
N ASP A 22 5.22 8.36 -3.10
CA ASP A 22 4.22 8.02 -4.13
C ASP A 22 3.89 6.50 -4.19
N ILE A 23 4.20 5.81 -3.11
CA ILE A 23 4.16 4.34 -3.01
C ILE A 23 3.17 3.84 -1.95
N SER A 24 2.53 4.73 -1.21
CA SER A 24 1.37 4.45 -0.38
C SER A 24 0.49 5.69 -0.23
N TYR A 25 -0.83 5.48 -0.17
CA TYR A 25 -1.83 6.55 -0.09
C TYR A 25 -2.83 6.23 1.01
N TRP A 26 -3.24 7.25 1.76
CA TRP A 26 -4.35 7.14 2.71
C TRP A 26 -5.65 7.52 2.01
N ILE A 27 -6.67 6.68 2.14
CA ILE A 27 -7.99 6.94 1.58
C ILE A 27 -8.99 7.05 2.73
N SER A 28 -9.54 8.24 2.95
CA SER A 28 -10.55 8.50 3.98
C SER A 28 -11.30 9.79 3.69
N SER A 29 -12.62 9.77 3.84
CA SER A 29 -13.48 10.96 3.78
C SER A 29 -13.72 11.58 5.16
N ASN A 30 -13.21 10.95 6.23
CA ASN A 30 -13.23 11.48 7.59
C ASN A 30 -11.91 11.12 8.29
N PRO A 31 -10.78 11.68 7.82
CA PRO A 31 -9.49 11.36 8.40
C PRO A 31 -9.37 11.94 9.83
N PRO A 32 -8.57 11.30 10.70
CA PRO A 32 -8.19 11.90 11.97
C PRO A 32 -7.42 13.21 11.74
N PRO A 33 -7.29 14.11 12.75
CA PRO A 33 -6.70 15.43 12.57
C PRO A 33 -5.33 15.44 11.89
N TYR A 34 -4.46 14.46 12.20
CA TYR A 34 -3.13 14.35 11.58
C TYR A 34 -3.15 13.84 10.13
N GLY A 35 -4.27 13.29 9.66
CA GLY A 35 -4.45 12.80 8.29
C GLY A 35 -5.12 13.82 7.37
N VAL A 36 -5.57 14.96 7.89
CA VAL A 36 -6.16 16.03 7.10
C VAL A 36 -5.12 16.58 6.12
N GLY A 37 -5.49 16.70 4.84
CA GLY A 37 -4.58 17.11 3.75
C GLY A 37 -3.70 15.98 3.19
N LEU A 38 -3.45 14.92 3.98
CA LEU A 38 -2.70 13.73 3.54
C LEU A 38 -3.63 12.69 2.91
N ALA A 39 -4.75 12.42 3.57
CA ALA A 39 -5.74 11.49 3.07
C ALA A 39 -6.41 12.04 1.80
N ARG A 40 -6.84 11.13 0.96
CA ARG A 40 -7.67 11.45 -0.20
C ARG A 40 -9.03 10.82 -0.02
N GLU A 41 -10.08 11.56 -0.32
CA GLU A 41 -11.44 11.10 -0.05
C GLU A 41 -11.83 9.90 -0.91
N PHE A 42 -12.73 9.09 -0.36
CA PHE A 42 -13.46 8.10 -1.14
C PHE A 42 -14.43 8.81 -2.08
N GLN A 43 -14.56 8.26 -3.29
CA GLN A 43 -15.64 8.55 -4.21
C GLN A 43 -16.93 7.83 -3.75
N PRO A 44 -18.12 8.23 -4.27
CA PRO A 44 -19.38 7.59 -3.92
C PRO A 44 -19.33 6.06 -4.08
N GLY A 45 -19.84 5.35 -3.06
CA GLY A 45 -19.79 3.89 -2.99
C GLY A 45 -18.44 3.31 -2.57
N GLY A 46 -17.56 4.08 -1.91
CA GLY A 46 -16.28 3.59 -1.38
C GLY A 46 -15.18 3.42 -2.44
N ARG A 47 -15.37 4.00 -3.63
CA ARG A 47 -14.41 3.89 -4.75
C ARG A 47 -13.24 4.84 -4.56
N PHE A 48 -12.10 4.53 -5.17
CA PHE A 48 -10.96 5.44 -5.27
C PHE A 48 -10.06 5.02 -6.43
N VAL A 49 -9.27 5.96 -6.95
CA VAL A 49 -8.27 5.73 -8.01
C VAL A 49 -6.98 6.44 -7.63
N ARG A 50 -5.85 5.73 -7.67
CA ARG A 50 -4.52 6.30 -7.45
C ARG A 50 -3.53 5.76 -8.47
N THR A 51 -2.64 6.64 -8.91
CA THR A 51 -1.45 6.27 -9.67
C THR A 51 -0.30 6.13 -8.68
N MET A 52 0.47 5.05 -8.78
CA MET A 52 1.58 4.77 -7.87
C MET A 52 2.86 4.55 -8.67
N HIS A 53 3.99 5.07 -8.19
CA HIS A 53 5.30 4.85 -8.80
C HIS A 53 6.04 3.74 -8.04
N ILE A 54 5.81 2.49 -8.44
CA ILE A 54 6.37 1.33 -7.73
C ILE A 54 7.74 0.92 -8.27
N GLY A 55 8.69 0.72 -7.36
CA GLY A 55 10.00 0.13 -7.67
C GLY A 55 9.94 -1.40 -7.64
N SER A 56 10.81 -2.06 -8.42
CA SER A 56 10.90 -3.53 -8.43
C SER A 56 11.57 -4.13 -7.20
N THR A 57 11.95 -3.30 -6.23
CA THR A 57 12.69 -3.73 -5.05
C THR A 57 12.25 -2.98 -3.81
N ILE A 58 12.19 -3.68 -2.68
CA ILE A 58 11.84 -3.12 -1.37
C ILE A 58 13.10 -3.14 -0.52
N THR A 59 13.49 -1.99 0.04
CA THR A 59 14.58 -1.90 1.01
C THR A 59 14.03 -2.11 2.42
N THR A 60 14.66 -2.99 3.17
CA THR A 60 14.35 -3.31 4.57
C THR A 60 15.60 -3.09 5.43
N PRO A 61 15.47 -3.01 6.76
CA PRO A 61 16.65 -2.97 7.65
C PRO A 61 17.61 -4.14 7.40
N ASP A 62 17.06 -5.32 7.13
CA ASP A 62 17.83 -6.57 6.94
C ASP A 62 18.32 -6.80 5.50
N GLY A 63 18.08 -5.86 4.56
CA GLY A 63 18.54 -5.99 3.18
C GLY A 63 17.54 -5.51 2.13
N LYS A 64 17.54 -6.19 0.98
CA LYS A 64 16.76 -5.79 -0.19
C LYS A 64 16.00 -6.97 -0.78
N ILE A 65 14.70 -6.78 -0.94
CA ILE A 65 13.81 -7.75 -1.56
C ILE A 65 13.66 -7.41 -3.04
N ASP A 66 13.80 -8.42 -3.89
CA ASP A 66 13.64 -8.29 -5.33
C ASP A 66 12.30 -8.88 -5.81
N CYS A 67 11.34 -8.00 -6.09
CA CYS A 67 10.00 -8.36 -6.56
C CYS A 67 9.97 -8.94 -7.99
N ARG A 68 11.13 -9.05 -8.66
CA ARG A 68 11.27 -9.81 -9.92
C ARG A 68 11.50 -11.29 -9.65
N LYS A 69 11.94 -11.67 -8.45
CA LYS A 69 12.29 -13.04 -8.05
C LYS A 69 11.27 -13.67 -7.11
N ILE A 70 10.52 -12.83 -6.39
CA ILE A 70 9.46 -13.28 -5.48
C ILE A 70 8.14 -12.57 -5.81
N VAL A 71 7.03 -13.15 -5.37
CA VAL A 71 5.70 -12.55 -5.57
C VAL A 71 5.51 -11.37 -4.60
N CYS A 72 5.50 -10.16 -5.14
CA CYS A 72 5.05 -8.95 -4.46
C CYS A 72 3.62 -8.58 -4.86
N ALA A 73 2.97 -7.74 -4.06
CA ALA A 73 1.62 -7.26 -4.33
C ALA A 73 1.43 -5.80 -3.91
N ILE A 74 0.49 -5.14 -4.56
CA ILE A 74 -0.15 -3.93 -4.04
C ILE A 74 -1.23 -4.40 -3.07
N THR A 75 -1.34 -3.73 -1.93
CA THR A 75 -2.26 -4.12 -0.86
C THR A 75 -3.12 -2.95 -0.42
N ILE A 76 -4.39 -3.24 -0.17
CA ILE A 76 -5.34 -2.34 0.48
C ILE A 76 -5.67 -2.99 1.82
N ARG A 77 -5.61 -2.21 2.90
CA ARG A 77 -6.00 -2.62 4.26
C ARG A 77 -6.59 -1.43 5.00
N ALA A 78 -7.37 -1.72 6.04
CA ALA A 78 -7.69 -0.71 7.05
C ALA A 78 -6.39 -0.22 7.72
N ASP A 79 -6.31 1.08 7.96
CA ASP A 79 -5.18 1.66 8.68
C ASP A 79 -5.28 1.35 10.18
N HIS A 80 -4.30 1.85 10.95
CA HIS A 80 -4.21 1.68 12.40
C HIS A 80 -5.44 2.18 13.20
N THR A 81 -6.37 2.94 12.61
CA THR A 81 -7.61 3.32 13.31
C THR A 81 -8.61 2.16 13.38
N ARG A 82 -8.46 1.15 12.51
CA ARG A 82 -9.33 -0.03 12.42
C ARG A 82 -8.51 -1.27 12.06
N GLU A 83 -7.36 -1.47 12.71
CA GLU A 83 -6.39 -2.53 12.37
C GLU A 83 -6.98 -3.94 12.37
N ASP A 84 -7.96 -4.21 13.25
CA ASP A 84 -8.64 -5.51 13.33
C ASP A 84 -9.65 -5.77 12.20
N ASP A 85 -10.06 -4.73 11.45
CA ASP A 85 -10.98 -4.88 10.33
C ASP A 85 -10.23 -5.30 9.06
N ARG A 86 -10.22 -6.61 8.81
CA ARG A 86 -9.60 -7.22 7.63
C ARG A 86 -10.62 -7.66 6.57
N THR A 87 -11.88 -7.22 6.69
CA THR A 87 -12.96 -7.60 5.76
C THR A 87 -12.80 -6.99 4.37
N HIS A 88 -12.01 -5.92 4.26
CA HIS A 88 -11.75 -5.17 3.03
C HIS A 88 -10.32 -5.31 2.51
N ASP A 89 -9.58 -6.29 3.02
CA ASP A 89 -8.24 -6.55 2.52
C ASP A 89 -8.26 -6.97 1.06
N ILE A 90 -7.42 -6.33 0.26
CA ILE A 90 -7.19 -6.71 -1.12
C ILE A 90 -5.68 -6.87 -1.31
N TYR A 91 -5.30 -7.95 -2.00
CA TYR A 91 -3.94 -8.21 -2.44
C TYR A 91 -3.97 -8.37 -3.95
N ILE A 92 -3.29 -7.46 -4.64
CA ILE A 92 -3.18 -7.45 -6.11
C ILE A 92 -1.74 -7.85 -6.43
N PRO A 93 -1.47 -9.13 -6.78
CA PRO A 93 -0.14 -9.56 -7.18
C PRO A 93 0.34 -8.77 -8.41
N ILE A 94 1.62 -8.42 -8.41
CA ILE A 94 2.25 -7.69 -9.51
C ILE A 94 3.46 -8.47 -10.04
N THR A 95 3.75 -8.29 -11.32
CA THR A 95 4.94 -8.85 -11.96
C THR A 95 5.68 -7.75 -12.69
N PHE A 96 6.96 -7.59 -12.35
CA PHE A 96 7.86 -6.68 -13.07
C PHE A 96 8.44 -7.42 -14.27
N THR A 97 8.16 -6.93 -15.48
CA THR A 97 8.82 -7.40 -16.69
C THR A 97 10.05 -6.56 -16.99
N SER A 98 11.01 -7.11 -17.71
CA SER A 98 12.08 -6.31 -18.30
C SER A 98 11.49 -5.20 -19.19
N PRO A 99 12.17 -4.05 -19.36
CA PRO A 99 11.77 -3.05 -20.33
C PRO A 99 11.58 -3.72 -21.69
N LYS A 100 10.47 -3.42 -22.38
CA LYS A 100 10.34 -3.81 -23.78
C LYS A 100 11.44 -3.07 -24.54
N LYS A 101 12.32 -3.82 -25.21
CA LYS A 101 13.29 -3.26 -26.16
C LYS A 101 12.55 -2.56 -27.30
#